data_AF-A0A3N2RET1-F1
#
_entry.id   AF-A0A3N2RET1-F1
#
_cell.length_a   1.000
_cell.length_b   1.000
_cell.length_c   1.000
_cell.angle_alpha   90.00
_cell.angle_beta   90.00
_cell.angle_gamma   90.00
#
_symmetry.space_group_name_H-M   'P 1'
#
loop_
_entity.id
_entity.type
_entity.pdbx_description
1 polymer ?
#
loop_
_entity_poly.entity_id
_entity_poly.type
_entity_poly.pdbx_seq_one_letter_code
_entity_poly.pdbx_strand_id
1 'polypeptide(L)'
;MILKKFEIPAGRPIPEDQRGYFGPSAELVRFKPAPVQAAEVVGRRIDEVCANLGTYGMGGPGMFGLRLDAQWLVFALWSAGAWMVADGRRVEDTYYLRHGAPPPWRSELGDELSGRVLGRTIAALEVRRRSMDLSLDDGFAIRIDEDPATRPVWEGNQKPRKFGWRDDLRRAVFLCPTDEIWT
;
A
#
# COMPACT_ATOMS: atom_id res chain seq x y z
N MET A 1 7.48 -7.56 8.67
CA MET A 1 7.23 -7.17 7.28
C MET A 1 5.81 -6.66 7.13
N ILE A 2 4.80 -7.44 7.52
CA ILE A 2 3.46 -6.90 7.82
C ILE A 2 3.53 -5.99 9.05
N LEU A 3 2.95 -4.79 8.93
CA LEU A 3 2.80 -3.81 10.01
C LEU A 3 1.58 -4.17 10.87
N LYS A 4 1.62 -3.86 12.16
CA LYS A 4 0.63 -4.38 13.14
C LYS A 4 0.12 -3.36 14.13
N LYS A 5 0.75 -2.19 14.20
CA LYS A 5 0.40 -1.12 15.12
C LYS A 5 0.11 0.09 14.23
N PHE A 6 -1.05 0.67 14.46
CA PHE A 6 -1.51 1.81 13.70
C PHE A 6 -2.14 2.81 14.66
N GLU A 7 -2.02 4.08 14.33
CA GLU A 7 -2.70 5.17 14.99
C GLU A 7 -3.34 6.07 13.92
N ILE A 8 -4.46 6.71 14.27
CA ILE A 8 -5.18 7.63 13.40
C ILE A 8 -5.52 8.91 14.16
N PRO A 9 -5.63 10.07 13.49
CA PRO A 9 -5.97 11.34 14.12
C PRO A 9 -7.49 11.42 14.39
N ALA A 10 -7.97 10.70 15.41
CA ALA A 10 -9.38 10.71 15.81
C ALA A 10 -9.61 11.23 17.25
N GLY A 11 -8.56 11.75 17.89
CA GLY A 11 -8.67 12.48 19.15
C GLY A 11 -8.98 13.96 18.95
N ARG A 12 -8.56 14.81 19.89
CA ARG A 12 -8.79 16.26 19.81
C ARG A 12 -8.05 16.86 18.59
N PRO A 13 -8.70 17.68 17.75
CA PRO A 13 -8.03 18.39 16.67
C PRO A 13 -6.90 19.27 17.19
N ILE A 14 -5.75 19.23 16.51
CA ILE A 14 -4.61 20.10 16.78
C ILE A 14 -4.75 21.34 15.89
N PRO A 15 -4.72 22.57 16.42
CA PRO A 15 -4.72 23.79 15.62
C PRO A 15 -3.56 23.85 14.62
N GLU A 16 -3.79 24.37 13.40
CA GLU A 16 -2.77 24.36 12.33
C GLU A 16 -1.47 25.09 12.70
N ASP A 17 -1.56 26.18 13.46
CA ASP A 17 -0.42 26.95 13.98
C ASP A 17 0.41 26.18 15.03
N GLN A 18 -0.15 25.10 15.56
CA GLN A 18 0.48 24.21 16.55
C GLN A 18 0.88 22.87 15.94
N ARG A 19 0.49 22.58 14.69
CA ARG A 19 0.92 21.38 13.98
C ARG A 19 2.38 21.57 13.57
N GLY A 20 3.25 20.66 14.00
CA GLY A 20 4.55 20.51 13.35
C GLY A 20 4.36 20.26 11.86
N TYR A 21 5.32 20.65 11.02
CA TYR A 21 5.21 20.56 9.55
C TYR A 21 4.88 19.13 9.05
N PHE A 22 5.24 18.11 9.82
CA PHE A 22 4.94 16.70 9.58
C PHE A 22 4.18 16.06 10.74
N GLY A 23 3.40 16.86 11.49
CA GLY A 23 2.62 16.40 12.64
C GLY A 23 1.20 15.95 12.24
N PRO A 24 0.54 15.15 13.08
CA PRO A 24 -0.83 14.72 12.82
C PRO A 24 -1.83 15.88 12.92
N SER A 25 -2.97 15.74 12.25
CA SER A 25 -4.04 16.76 12.31
C SER A 25 -4.81 16.78 13.64
N ALA A 26 -4.78 15.69 14.39
CA ALA A 26 -5.42 15.54 15.69
C ALA A 26 -4.58 14.63 16.60
N GLU A 27 -4.92 14.59 17.89
CA GLU A 27 -4.36 13.61 18.81
C GLU A 27 -4.55 12.18 18.27
N LEU A 28 -3.46 11.41 18.29
CA LEU A 28 -3.42 10.06 17.77
C LEU A 28 -4.10 9.10 18.74
N VAL A 29 -4.98 8.26 18.19
CA VAL A 29 -5.60 7.15 18.92
C VAL A 29 -5.19 5.83 18.28
N ARG A 30 -5.04 4.80 19.12
CA ARG A 30 -4.74 3.46 18.64
C ARG A 30 -5.84 2.95 17.71
N PHE A 31 -5.43 2.58 16.51
CA PHE A 31 -6.31 2.01 15.50
C PHE A 31 -6.04 0.52 15.34
N LYS A 32 -7.10 -0.29 15.45
CA LYS A 32 -7.06 -1.73 15.22
C LYS A 32 -7.93 -2.04 14.00
N PRO A 33 -7.35 -2.04 12.78
CA PRO A 33 -8.13 -2.28 11.58
C PRO A 33 -8.69 -3.70 11.55
N ALA A 34 -9.92 -3.81 11.03
CA ALA A 34 -10.47 -5.10 10.62
C ALA A 34 -9.94 -5.46 9.21
N PRO A 35 -9.76 -6.76 8.90
CA PRO A 35 -9.52 -7.23 7.54
C PRO A 35 -10.60 -6.71 6.59
N VAL A 36 -10.19 -6.13 5.45
CA VAL A 36 -11.13 -5.68 4.43
C VAL A 36 -11.97 -6.84 3.90
N GLN A 37 -13.26 -6.60 3.69
CA GLN A 37 -14.17 -7.45 2.94
C GLN A 37 -14.34 -6.91 1.53
N ALA A 38 -14.44 -7.78 0.54
CA ALA A 38 -14.62 -7.38 -0.87
C ALA A 38 -15.83 -6.46 -1.06
N ALA A 39 -16.94 -6.71 -0.35
CA ALA A 39 -18.15 -5.91 -0.41
C ALA A 39 -17.98 -4.45 0.06
N GLU A 40 -16.91 -4.13 0.80
CA GLU A 40 -16.63 -2.76 1.27
C GLU A 40 -15.90 -1.92 0.21
N VAL A 41 -15.38 -2.54 -0.85
CA VAL A 41 -14.51 -1.88 -1.84
C VAL A 41 -14.91 -2.13 -3.29
N VAL A 42 -15.54 -3.25 -3.61
CA VAL A 42 -16.01 -3.55 -4.97
C VAL A 42 -17.06 -2.52 -5.38
N GLY A 43 -16.92 -1.99 -6.59
CA GLY A 43 -17.76 -0.92 -7.12
C GLY A 43 -17.30 0.49 -6.74
N ARG A 44 -16.27 0.65 -5.90
CA ARG A 44 -15.73 1.97 -5.53
C ARG A 44 -14.68 2.42 -6.53
N ARG A 45 -14.68 3.73 -6.80
CA ARG A 45 -13.72 4.42 -7.65
C ARG A 45 -12.44 4.72 -6.88
N ILE A 46 -11.31 4.61 -7.57
CA ILE A 46 -10.00 4.99 -7.02
C ILE A 46 -9.75 6.46 -7.33
N ASP A 47 -9.66 7.28 -6.29
CA ASP A 47 -9.48 8.73 -6.41
C ASP A 47 -8.02 9.17 -6.29
N GLU A 48 -7.18 8.36 -5.63
CA GLU A 48 -5.77 8.64 -5.41
C GLU A 48 -4.95 7.36 -5.23
N VAL A 49 -3.66 7.41 -5.57
CA VAL A 49 -2.68 6.35 -5.30
C VAL A 49 -1.54 6.95 -4.47
N CYS A 50 -1.25 6.34 -3.32
CA CYS A 50 -0.16 6.75 -2.43
C CYS A 50 0.74 5.55 -2.10
N ALA A 51 1.96 5.51 -2.63
CA ALA A 51 2.90 4.40 -2.38
C ALA A 51 3.76 4.58 -1.11
N ASN A 52 3.59 5.69 -0.42
CA ASN A 52 4.28 6.06 0.80
C ASN A 52 3.28 6.50 1.87
N LEU A 53 2.13 5.82 1.93
CA LEU A 53 1.10 6.11 2.91
C LEU A 53 1.64 5.86 4.33
N GLY A 54 1.37 6.81 5.23
CA GLY A 54 1.87 6.80 6.60
C GLY A 54 3.36 7.10 6.74
N THR A 55 4.00 7.69 5.72
CA THR A 55 5.33 8.28 5.87
C THR A 55 5.24 9.80 5.86
N TYR A 56 5.73 10.44 6.93
CA TYR A 56 5.71 11.89 7.09
C TYR A 56 7.13 12.43 7.29
N GLY A 57 7.99 12.23 6.28
CA GLY A 57 9.30 12.91 6.19
C GLY A 57 10.54 12.17 6.72
N MET A 58 10.41 11.05 7.45
CA MET A 58 11.57 10.37 8.09
C MET A 58 11.87 8.94 7.59
N GLY A 59 11.45 8.56 6.38
CA GLY A 59 11.65 7.20 5.89
C GLY A 59 10.77 6.21 6.66
N GLY A 60 9.47 6.30 6.44
CA GLY A 60 8.49 5.42 7.06
C GLY A 60 8.41 4.04 6.40
N PRO A 61 7.48 3.18 6.84
CA PRO A 61 7.34 1.84 6.32
C PRO A 61 7.05 1.77 4.82
N GLY A 62 6.51 2.83 4.20
CA GLY A 62 6.15 2.85 2.78
C GLY A 62 4.97 1.92 2.50
N MET A 63 3.84 2.15 3.17
CA MET A 63 2.61 1.44 2.86
C MET A 63 2.05 1.91 1.53
N PHE A 64 1.32 1.04 0.85
CA PHE A 64 0.62 1.39 -0.38
C PHE A 64 -0.85 1.65 -0.05
N GLY A 65 -1.44 2.67 -0.65
CA GLY A 65 -2.80 3.12 -0.41
C GLY A 65 -3.52 3.46 -1.71
N LEU A 66 -4.78 3.08 -1.80
CA LEU A 66 -5.72 3.54 -2.82
C LEU A 66 -6.84 4.33 -2.13
N ARG A 67 -7.05 5.59 -2.49
CA ARG A 67 -8.12 6.41 -1.90
C ARG A 67 -9.43 6.00 -2.53
N LEU A 68 -10.41 5.70 -1.69
CA LEU A 68 -11.79 5.42 -2.04
C LEU A 68 -12.64 6.43 -1.25
N ASP A 69 -13.13 7.47 -1.91
CA ASP A 69 -13.81 8.60 -1.27
C ASP A 69 -12.98 9.20 -0.10
N ALA A 70 -13.52 9.22 1.12
CA ALA A 70 -12.85 9.71 2.33
C ALA A 70 -12.03 8.64 3.08
N GLN A 71 -11.77 7.48 2.45
CA GLN A 71 -11.07 6.36 3.08
C GLN A 71 -9.87 5.92 2.25
N TRP A 72 -8.90 5.28 2.91
CA TRP A 72 -7.83 4.57 2.22
C TRP A 72 -8.03 3.06 2.29
N LEU A 73 -8.00 2.38 1.15
CA LEU A 73 -7.66 0.95 1.10
C LEU A 73 -6.14 0.81 1.26
N VAL A 74 -5.73 0.36 2.44
CA VAL A 74 -4.32 0.30 2.86
C VAL A 74 -3.77 -1.11 2.67
N PHE A 75 -2.54 -1.20 2.18
CA PHE A 75 -1.72 -2.40 2.11
C PHE A 75 -0.49 -2.21 3.01
N ALA A 76 -0.61 -2.62 4.26
CA ALA A 76 0.31 -2.34 5.35
C ALA A 76 1.51 -3.30 5.40
N LEU A 77 2.28 -3.32 4.32
CA LEU A 77 3.55 -4.03 4.20
C LEU A 77 4.69 -3.01 4.21
N TRP A 78 5.83 -3.39 4.80
CA TRP A 78 7.05 -2.60 4.65
C TRP A 78 7.51 -2.62 3.19
N SER A 79 7.69 -1.44 2.59
CA SER A 79 7.93 -1.19 1.17
C SER A 79 6.90 -1.91 0.30
N ALA A 80 5.61 -1.63 0.52
CA ALA A 80 4.51 -2.40 -0.06
C ALA A 80 4.57 -2.48 -1.58
N GLY A 81 4.99 -1.43 -2.29
CA GLY A 81 5.14 -1.46 -3.75
C GLY A 81 6.12 -2.54 -4.24
N ALA A 82 7.16 -2.86 -3.48
CA ALA A 82 8.11 -3.93 -3.81
C ALA A 82 7.54 -5.34 -3.62
N TRP A 83 6.33 -5.49 -3.05
CA TRP A 83 5.61 -6.75 -2.97
C TRP A 83 4.65 -6.97 -4.14
N MET A 84 4.38 -5.92 -4.91
CA MET A 84 3.27 -5.88 -5.85
C MET A 84 3.72 -6.00 -7.30
N VAL A 85 2.92 -6.71 -8.07
CA VAL A 85 3.01 -6.80 -9.54
C VAL A 85 1.69 -6.31 -10.10
N ALA A 86 1.72 -5.46 -11.11
CA ALA A 86 0.55 -5.03 -11.84
C ALA A 86 0.73 -5.35 -13.33
N ASP A 87 -0.21 -6.09 -13.91
CA ASP A 87 -0.17 -6.52 -15.32
C ASP A 87 1.21 -7.08 -15.77
N GLY A 88 1.78 -7.97 -14.96
CA GLY A 88 3.08 -8.60 -15.22
C GLY A 88 4.32 -7.73 -14.98
N ARG A 89 4.16 -6.45 -14.66
CA ARG A 89 5.25 -5.51 -14.35
C ARG A 89 5.28 -5.17 -12.86
N ARG A 90 6.48 -5.12 -12.26
CA ARG A 90 6.65 -4.77 -10.85
C ARG A 90 6.10 -3.37 -10.57
N VAL A 91 5.42 -3.19 -9.44
CA VAL A 91 4.94 -1.87 -9.04
C VAL A 91 6.11 -0.98 -8.66
N GLU A 92 7.01 -1.46 -7.79
CA GLU A 92 8.25 -0.77 -7.44
C GLU A 92 9.45 -1.71 -7.44
N ASP A 93 10.59 -1.18 -7.92
CA ASP A 93 11.90 -1.82 -7.84
C ASP A 93 12.99 -0.75 -7.92
N THR A 94 13.53 -0.34 -6.77
CA THR A 94 14.56 0.72 -6.70
C THR A 94 15.84 0.34 -7.43
N TYR A 95 16.15 -0.95 -7.58
CA TYR A 95 17.44 -1.42 -8.10
C TYR A 95 17.31 -2.09 -9.46
N TYR A 96 16.20 -1.85 -10.18
CA TYR A 96 15.90 -2.53 -11.45
C TYR A 96 17.06 -2.42 -12.48
N LEU A 97 17.67 -1.24 -12.63
CA LEU A 97 18.80 -1.01 -13.55
C LEU A 97 20.02 -1.87 -13.21
N ARG A 98 20.36 -1.97 -11.91
CA ARG A 98 21.51 -2.76 -11.44
C ARG A 98 21.32 -4.25 -11.73
N HIS A 99 20.09 -4.72 -11.66
CA HIS A 99 19.72 -6.11 -11.89
C HIS A 99 19.33 -6.40 -13.34
N GLY A 100 19.46 -5.43 -14.26
CA GLY A 100 19.08 -5.58 -15.67
C GLY A 100 17.59 -5.90 -15.88
N ALA A 101 16.73 -5.52 -14.94
CA ALA A 101 15.30 -5.73 -15.01
C ALA A 101 14.62 -4.61 -15.83
N PRO A 102 13.43 -4.86 -16.40
CA PRO A 102 12.63 -3.79 -17.01
C PRO A 102 12.21 -2.76 -15.96
N PRO A 103 11.93 -1.50 -16.38
CA PRO A 103 11.50 -0.47 -15.45
C PRO A 103 10.19 -0.88 -14.73
N PRO A 104 10.07 -0.64 -13.42
CA PRO A 104 8.81 -0.84 -12.69
C PRO A 104 7.80 0.25 -13.04
N TRP A 105 6.51 0.06 -12.70
CA TRP A 105 5.47 1.07 -12.92
C TRP A 105 5.74 2.40 -12.21
N ARG A 106 6.42 2.34 -11.06
CA ARG A 106 6.85 3.49 -10.27
C ARG A 106 8.35 3.43 -10.07
N SER A 107 9.03 4.49 -10.47
CA SER A 107 10.48 4.67 -10.28
C SER A 107 10.81 6.14 -10.01
N GLU A 108 12.08 6.45 -9.83
CA GLU A 108 12.57 7.83 -9.72
C GLU A 108 12.28 8.66 -10.98
N LEU A 109 12.03 8.01 -12.13
CA LEU A 109 11.72 8.67 -13.39
C LEU A 109 10.24 9.04 -13.53
N GLY A 110 9.36 8.49 -12.70
CA GLY A 110 7.93 8.77 -12.77
C GLY A 110 7.03 7.66 -12.21
N ASP A 111 5.73 7.98 -12.21
CA ASP A 111 4.65 7.14 -11.71
C ASP A 111 3.62 6.90 -12.82
N GLU A 112 3.85 5.84 -13.60
CA GLU A 112 2.92 5.40 -14.65
C GLU A 112 1.71 4.66 -14.06
N LEU A 113 1.86 4.07 -12.86
CA LEU A 113 0.79 3.32 -12.20
C LEU A 113 -0.42 4.21 -11.94
N SER A 114 -0.20 5.42 -11.42
CA SER A 114 -1.28 6.36 -11.14
C SER A 114 -2.11 6.67 -12.37
N GLY A 115 -1.46 6.94 -13.51
CA GLY A 115 -2.18 7.17 -14.78
C GLY A 115 -3.02 5.97 -15.24
N ARG A 116 -2.64 4.74 -14.83
CA ARG A 116 -3.36 3.53 -15.18
C ARG A 116 -4.52 3.21 -14.25
N VAL A 117 -4.42 3.57 -12.97
CA VAL A 117 -5.32 3.14 -11.90
C VAL A 117 -6.33 4.23 -11.51
N LEU A 118 -5.95 5.51 -11.58
CA LEU A 118 -6.82 6.61 -11.16
C LEU A 118 -8.11 6.68 -11.99
N GLY A 119 -9.22 6.90 -11.28
CA GLY A 119 -10.56 7.00 -11.85
C GLY A 119 -11.20 5.67 -12.22
N ARG A 120 -10.50 4.54 -12.08
CA ARG A 120 -11.03 3.19 -12.33
C ARG A 120 -11.83 2.69 -11.13
N THR A 121 -12.75 1.78 -11.40
CA THR A 121 -13.54 1.11 -10.38
C THR A 121 -12.95 -0.25 -10.03
N ILE A 122 -12.93 -0.59 -8.74
CA ILE A 122 -12.54 -1.91 -8.26
C ILE A 122 -13.63 -2.92 -8.66
N ALA A 123 -13.27 -3.90 -9.48
CA ALA A 123 -14.18 -4.96 -9.92
C ALA A 123 -14.17 -6.17 -8.97
N ALA A 124 -13.01 -6.53 -8.43
CA ALA A 124 -12.89 -7.59 -7.44
C ALA A 124 -11.67 -7.39 -6.53
N LEU A 125 -11.78 -7.88 -5.29
CA LEU A 125 -10.68 -8.00 -4.35
C LEU A 125 -10.75 -9.37 -3.67
N GLU A 126 -9.65 -10.10 -3.72
CA GLU A 126 -9.46 -11.32 -2.93
C GLU A 126 -8.16 -11.22 -2.15
N VAL A 127 -8.24 -11.36 -0.82
CA VAL A 127 -7.07 -11.37 0.05
C VAL A 127 -6.98 -12.73 0.74
N ARG A 128 -5.93 -13.48 0.44
CA ARG A 128 -5.59 -14.75 1.07
C ARG A 128 -4.48 -14.53 2.08
N ARG A 129 -4.09 -15.60 2.79
CA ARG A 129 -3.05 -15.50 3.83
C ARG A 129 -1.72 -14.94 3.32
N ARG A 130 -1.33 -15.25 2.09
CA ARG A 130 -0.02 -14.87 1.51
C ARG A 130 -0.12 -14.46 0.05
N SER A 131 -1.31 -14.18 -0.42
CA SER A 131 -1.51 -13.63 -1.75
C SER A 131 -2.71 -12.70 -1.79
N MET A 132 -2.72 -11.80 -2.75
CA MET A 132 -3.82 -10.87 -2.99
C MET A 132 -3.99 -10.65 -4.48
N ASP A 133 -5.24 -10.56 -4.91
CA ASP A 133 -5.65 -10.21 -6.26
C ASP A 133 -6.65 -9.05 -6.16
N LEU A 134 -6.31 -7.89 -6.75
CA LEU A 134 -7.21 -6.77 -6.96
C LEU A 134 -7.35 -6.57 -8.46
N SER A 135 -8.58 -6.54 -8.97
CA SER A 135 -8.85 -6.27 -10.38
C SER A 135 -9.74 -5.05 -10.54
N LEU A 136 -9.51 -4.30 -11.62
CA LEU A 136 -10.27 -3.13 -12.01
C LEU A 136 -11.29 -3.50 -13.09
N ASP A 137 -12.25 -2.61 -13.30
CA ASP A 137 -13.34 -2.73 -14.29
C ASP A 137 -12.89 -3.01 -15.73
N ASP A 138 -11.67 -2.61 -16.09
CA ASP A 138 -11.08 -2.83 -17.42
C ASP A 138 -10.13 -4.04 -17.49
N GLY A 139 -10.10 -4.87 -16.45
CA GLY A 139 -9.28 -6.08 -16.38
C GLY A 139 -7.85 -5.85 -15.91
N PHE A 140 -7.41 -4.60 -15.67
CA PHE A 140 -6.13 -4.34 -15.00
C PHE A 140 -6.10 -5.00 -13.63
N ALA A 141 -4.99 -5.64 -13.28
CA ALA A 141 -4.87 -6.34 -12.01
C ALA A 141 -3.59 -5.95 -11.27
N ILE A 142 -3.72 -5.74 -9.97
CA ILE A 142 -2.64 -5.56 -9.02
C ILE A 142 -2.63 -6.80 -8.11
N ARG A 143 -1.46 -7.42 -7.97
CA ARG A 143 -1.28 -8.69 -7.28
C ARG A 143 -0.16 -8.63 -6.27
N ILE A 144 -0.30 -9.44 -5.23
CA ILE A 144 0.81 -9.89 -4.38
C ILE A 144 0.81 -11.41 -4.47
N ASP A 145 1.82 -11.99 -5.09
CA ASP A 145 1.95 -13.44 -5.20
C ASP A 145 2.48 -14.02 -3.90
N GLU A 146 2.26 -15.31 -3.59
CA GLU A 146 2.95 -15.97 -2.47
C GLU A 146 4.41 -16.24 -2.83
N ASP A 147 4.65 -16.70 -4.06
CA ASP A 147 5.97 -16.97 -4.61
C ASP A 147 6.81 -15.67 -4.63
N PRO A 148 7.98 -15.65 -3.96
CA PRO A 148 8.87 -14.50 -3.98
C PRO A 148 9.59 -14.24 -5.31
N ALA A 149 9.54 -15.15 -6.29
CA ALA A 149 10.33 -15.06 -7.53
C ALA A 149 10.06 -13.79 -8.34
N THR A 150 8.85 -13.24 -8.27
CA THR A 150 8.46 -12.03 -9.00
C THR A 150 8.93 -10.74 -8.31
N ARG A 151 9.33 -10.81 -7.03
CA ARG A 151 9.70 -9.65 -6.21
C ARG A 151 11.13 -9.18 -6.48
N PRO A 152 11.43 -7.88 -6.28
CA PRO A 152 12.80 -7.36 -6.33
C PRO A 152 13.74 -8.09 -5.37
N VAL A 153 15.00 -8.21 -5.77
CA VAL A 153 16.08 -8.64 -4.89
C VAL A 153 16.34 -7.53 -3.86
N TRP A 154 16.34 -7.88 -2.58
CA TRP A 154 16.66 -6.91 -1.54
C TRP A 154 18.18 -6.86 -1.31
N GLU A 155 18.77 -5.68 -1.46
CA GLU A 155 20.23 -5.51 -1.39
C GLU A 155 20.86 -5.99 -0.08
N GLY A 156 20.12 -5.90 1.03
CA GLY A 156 20.64 -6.27 2.35
C GLY A 156 21.02 -7.74 2.51
N ASN A 157 20.36 -8.66 1.78
CA ASN A 157 20.66 -10.09 1.84
C ASN A 157 20.70 -10.79 0.48
N GLN A 158 20.62 -10.02 -0.62
CA GLN A 158 20.66 -10.50 -2.00
C GLN A 158 19.59 -11.57 -2.30
N LYS A 159 18.45 -11.51 -1.61
CA LYS A 159 17.31 -12.42 -1.81
C LYS A 159 16.01 -11.63 -1.93
N PRO A 160 15.06 -12.10 -2.74
CA PRO A 160 13.71 -11.54 -2.72
C PRO A 160 13.06 -11.73 -1.35
N ARG A 161 12.26 -10.76 -0.92
CA ARG A 161 11.55 -10.83 0.36
C ARG A 161 10.55 -11.98 0.32
N LYS A 162 10.35 -12.67 1.44
CA LYS A 162 9.43 -13.81 1.57
C LYS A 162 8.47 -13.62 2.73
N PHE A 163 7.25 -14.14 2.61
CA PHE A 163 6.36 -14.25 3.76
C PHE A 163 6.98 -15.20 4.80
N GLY A 164 7.00 -14.76 6.05
CA GLY A 164 7.30 -15.59 7.19
C GLY A 164 6.13 -16.52 7.51
N TRP A 165 6.40 -17.56 8.30
CA TRP A 165 5.38 -18.55 8.65
C TRP A 165 4.18 -17.96 9.40
N ARG A 166 4.40 -16.90 10.20
CA ARG A 166 3.37 -16.15 10.94
C ARG A 166 2.68 -15.05 10.15
N ASP A 167 3.14 -14.75 8.94
CA ASP A 167 2.55 -13.67 8.15
C ASP A 167 1.17 -14.08 7.64
N ASP A 168 0.27 -13.10 7.66
CA ASP A 168 -1.13 -13.20 7.25
C ASP A 168 -1.56 -11.88 6.61
N LEU A 169 -1.50 -11.82 5.29
CA LEU A 169 -1.79 -10.64 4.47
C LEU A 169 -3.22 -10.13 4.65
N ARG A 170 -4.17 -11.01 5.04
CA ARG A 170 -5.54 -10.62 5.38
C ARG A 170 -5.60 -9.60 6.52
N ARG A 171 -4.59 -9.57 7.39
CA ARG A 171 -4.47 -8.61 8.49
C ARG A 171 -3.72 -7.34 8.11
N ALA A 172 -3.19 -7.27 6.90
CA ALA A 172 -2.41 -6.16 6.38
C ALA A 172 -3.18 -5.34 5.34
N VAL A 173 -4.32 -5.84 4.85
CA VAL A 173 -5.19 -5.12 3.92
C VAL A 173 -6.47 -4.71 4.62
N PHE A 174 -6.74 -3.42 4.71
CA PHE A 174 -7.86 -2.86 5.48
C PHE A 174 -8.27 -1.48 4.98
N LEU A 175 -9.44 -1.02 5.40
CA LEU A 175 -9.88 0.37 5.20
C LEU A 175 -9.45 1.25 6.39
N CYS A 176 -8.75 2.34 6.10
CA CYS A 176 -8.48 3.41 7.04
C CYS A 176 -9.58 4.48 6.92
N PRO A 177 -10.25 4.85 8.01
CA PRO A 177 -11.36 5.81 7.98
C PRO A 177 -10.92 7.28 7.92
N THR A 178 -9.61 7.54 8.01
CA THR A 178 -9.02 8.88 8.01
C THR A 178 -8.03 9.02 6.88
N ASP A 179 -7.79 10.28 6.47
CA ASP A 179 -6.83 10.61 5.42
C ASP A 179 -5.37 10.36 5.84
N GLU A 180 -5.12 10.31 7.14
CA GLU A 180 -3.83 10.01 7.73
C GLU A 180 -3.85 8.67 8.46
N ILE A 181 -2.74 7.94 8.38
CA ILE A 181 -2.45 6.76 9.18
C ILE A 181 -1.00 6.82 9.66
N TRP A 182 -0.77 6.39 10.89
CA TRP A 182 0.53 6.45 11.58
C TRP A 182 0.89 5.04 12.08
N THR A 183 2.18 4.73 12.22
CA THR A 183 2.69 3.38 12.56
C THR A 183 3.74 3.39 13.64
#